data_AF-A0A3M0XFL6-F1
#
_entry.id   AF-A0A3M0XFL6-F1
#
_cell.length_a   1.000
_cell.length_b   1.000
_cell.length_c   1.000
_cell.angle_alpha   90.00
_cell.angle_beta   90.00
_cell.angle_gamma   90.00
#
_symmetry.space_group_name_H-M   'P 1'
#
loop_
_entity.id
_entity.type
_entity.pdbx_description
1 polymer ?
#
loop_
_entity_poly.entity_id
_entity_poly.type
_entity_poly.pdbx_seq_one_letter_code
_entity_poly.pdbx_strand_id
1 'polypeptide(L)'
;MACGKYEVIKEGEDIILRIDCSDCPFFPSLEDEPRVMQILFDALLEVGVVTQIVFVQKRDFEYDEAQTSMLVELAGVYKKLVKDFPYNLVTQPACERWVRPKYVKAQTIFYETFKSDPIGAYVELKRLSREEKLEEERLPVEGVACLQPFWDRLADAISVLENTRLIQLAKPHLAGFKPGDRSIYRILFSPTIRPDFMFTKLMAAYPSEGEEISSYQVGDNEVTIFKLPESVQYLYHVVPAEFKLDYEKYELLDAARNVLAEHQPKRSEFVDPERMRAVFTAIGNNLLEELAERKNIHLRVSEREALAEILVRYTVGFGLLEVLLADDKVQDITVNSPMGRIPIF
;
A
#
# COMPACT_ATOMS: atom_id res chain seq x y z
N MET A 1 -10.95 -17.89 9.99
CA MET A 1 -9.51 -17.62 9.78
C MET A 1 -9.29 -16.15 10.07
N ALA A 2 -8.22 -15.78 10.77
CA ALA A 2 -7.91 -14.36 11.01
C ALA A 2 -7.28 -13.79 9.74
N CYS A 3 -7.96 -12.81 9.13
CA CYS A 3 -7.45 -12.05 7.99
C CYS A 3 -6.37 -11.06 8.47
N GLY A 4 -5.38 -10.76 7.62
CA GLY A 4 -4.30 -9.83 7.97
C GLY A 4 -3.11 -10.47 8.68
N LYS A 5 -2.78 -11.73 8.36
CA LYS A 5 -1.50 -12.31 8.80
C LYS A 5 -0.36 -11.54 8.14
N TYR A 6 0.74 -11.34 8.84
CA TYR A 6 1.87 -10.60 8.27
C TYR A 6 3.20 -11.29 8.52
N GLU A 7 4.16 -10.95 7.67
CA GLU A 7 5.55 -11.34 7.78
C GLU A 7 6.45 -10.13 7.47
N VAL A 8 7.68 -10.19 7.95
CA VAL A 8 8.69 -9.15 7.72
C VAL A 8 9.78 -9.73 6.83
N ILE A 9 9.88 -9.19 5.63
CA ILE A 9 10.87 -9.59 4.63
C ILE A 9 11.97 -8.53 4.61
N LYS A 10 13.23 -8.96 4.55
CA LYS A 10 14.38 -8.06 4.43
C LYS A 10 15.01 -8.24 3.05
N GLU A 11 14.98 -7.18 2.24
CA GLU A 11 15.55 -7.15 0.89
C GLU A 11 16.54 -6.00 0.80
N GLY A 12 17.84 -6.30 0.91
CA GLY A 12 18.87 -5.26 0.91
C GLY A 12 18.73 -4.30 2.09
N GLU A 13 18.47 -3.02 1.81
CA GLU A 13 18.20 -1.98 2.80
C GLU A 13 16.72 -1.89 3.19
N ASP A 14 15.84 -2.56 2.44
CA ASP A 14 14.41 -2.49 2.66
C ASP A 14 13.92 -3.51 3.69
N ILE A 15 13.07 -3.05 4.61
CA ILE A 15 12.33 -3.87 5.58
C ILE A 15 10.86 -3.80 5.18
N ILE A 16 10.41 -4.86 4.52
CA ILE A 16 9.08 -4.94 3.91
C ILE A 16 8.14 -5.62 4.90
N LEU A 17 7.07 -4.91 5.29
CA LEU A 17 5.95 -5.48 6.00
C LEU A 17 4.93 -6.01 5.00
N ARG A 18 4.90 -7.34 4.85
CA ARG A 18 3.99 -8.02 3.92
C ARG A 18 2.78 -8.54 4.68
N ILE A 19 1.59 -8.06 4.34
CA ILE A 19 0.32 -8.38 5.01
C ILE A 19 -0.56 -9.16 4.04
N ASP A 20 -0.85 -10.41 4.38
CA ASP A 20 -1.74 -11.29 3.62
C ASP A 20 -3.21 -11.00 3.94
N CYS A 21 -3.90 -10.50 2.92
CA CYS A 21 -5.31 -10.14 2.88
C CYS A 21 -6.13 -11.06 1.97
N SER A 22 -5.61 -12.22 1.56
CA SER A 22 -6.30 -13.18 0.68
C SER A 22 -7.64 -13.65 1.26
N ASP A 23 -7.70 -13.87 2.58
CA ASP A 23 -8.90 -14.31 3.30
C ASP A 23 -9.78 -13.13 3.78
N CYS A 24 -9.44 -11.88 3.47
CA CYS A 24 -10.19 -10.72 3.95
C CYS A 24 -11.50 -10.54 3.14
N PRO A 25 -12.64 -10.30 3.81
CA PRO A 25 -13.93 -10.08 3.13
C PRO A 25 -14.06 -8.67 2.53
N PHE A 26 -12.97 -7.92 2.47
CA PHE A 26 -12.90 -6.53 1.99
C PHE A 26 -11.63 -6.34 1.16
N PHE A 27 -11.60 -5.25 0.41
CA PHE A 27 -10.49 -4.89 -0.46
C PHE A 27 -9.34 -4.28 0.38
N PRO A 28 -8.07 -4.68 0.16
CA PRO A 28 -6.91 -4.25 0.95
C PRO A 28 -6.44 -2.84 0.57
N SER A 29 -7.35 -1.87 0.63
CA SER A 29 -7.08 -0.46 0.38
C SER A 29 -6.92 0.29 1.70
N LEU A 30 -5.75 0.89 1.90
CA LEU A 30 -5.48 1.69 3.09
C LEU A 30 -6.30 2.98 3.07
N GLU A 31 -6.50 3.53 1.89
CA GLU A 31 -7.23 4.77 1.64
C GLU A 31 -8.74 4.61 1.80
N ASP A 32 -9.32 3.45 1.47
CA ASP A 32 -10.78 3.27 1.49
C ASP A 32 -11.31 2.45 2.66
N GLU A 33 -10.50 1.58 3.27
CA GLU A 33 -10.99 0.61 4.23
C GLU A 33 -10.40 0.83 5.65
N PRO A 34 -11.19 1.29 6.64
CA PRO A 34 -10.70 1.52 8.00
C PRO A 34 -10.17 0.25 8.68
N ARG A 35 -10.71 -0.93 8.32
CA ARG A 35 -10.23 -2.21 8.87
C ARG A 35 -8.80 -2.53 8.42
N VAL A 36 -8.43 -2.15 7.19
CA VAL A 36 -7.06 -2.33 6.66
C VAL A 36 -6.08 -1.46 7.44
N MET A 37 -6.45 -0.19 7.69
CA MET A 37 -5.65 0.71 8.53
C MET A 37 -5.44 0.13 9.94
N GLN A 38 -6.49 -0.43 10.54
CA GLN A 38 -6.38 -1.05 11.87
C GLN A 38 -5.42 -2.25 11.88
N ILE A 39 -5.56 -3.17 10.91
CA ILE A 39 -4.66 -4.33 10.77
C ILE A 39 -3.20 -3.87 10.63
N LEU A 40 -2.98 -2.86 9.79
CA LEU A 40 -1.64 -2.29 9.61
C LEU A 40 -1.09 -1.70 10.91
N PHE A 41 -1.89 -0.90 11.63
CA PHE A 41 -1.45 -0.31 12.89
C PHE A 41 -1.09 -1.38 13.92
N ASP A 42 -1.89 -2.44 14.03
CA ASP A 42 -1.59 -3.55 14.94
C ASP A 42 -0.25 -4.21 14.56
N ALA A 43 -0.01 -4.47 13.27
CA ALA A 43 1.26 -5.02 12.80
C ALA A 43 2.45 -4.07 13.04
N LEU A 44 2.30 -2.77 12.77
CA LEU A 44 3.35 -1.77 12.99
C LEU A 44 3.72 -1.61 14.46
N LEU A 45 2.76 -1.73 15.38
CA LEU A 45 3.02 -1.64 16.81
C LEU A 45 3.84 -2.81 17.35
N GLU A 46 3.73 -3.98 16.71
CA GLU A 46 4.53 -5.16 17.02
C GLU A 46 5.90 -5.16 16.37
N VAL A 47 5.98 -4.84 15.06
CA VAL A 47 7.21 -4.90 14.26
C VAL A 47 8.12 -3.69 14.50
N GLY A 48 7.54 -2.49 14.59
CA GLY A 48 8.27 -1.23 14.70
C GLY A 48 8.72 -0.66 13.36
N VAL A 49 10.02 -0.71 13.07
CA VAL A 49 10.61 0.00 11.92
C VAL A 49 10.46 -0.82 10.64
N VAL A 50 9.81 -0.23 9.64
CA VAL A 50 9.60 -0.79 8.30
C VAL A 50 9.81 0.31 7.27
N THR A 51 10.30 -0.03 6.08
CA THR A 51 10.52 0.92 4.98
C THR A 51 9.48 0.80 3.88
N GLN A 52 8.82 -0.35 3.75
CA GLN A 52 7.79 -0.59 2.75
C GLN A 52 6.64 -1.40 3.36
N ILE A 53 5.42 -1.11 2.94
CA ILE A 53 4.23 -1.91 3.29
C ILE A 53 3.67 -2.51 2.00
N VAL A 54 3.37 -3.81 2.03
CA VAL A 54 2.75 -4.52 0.91
C VAL A 54 1.54 -5.26 1.43
N PHE A 55 0.34 -4.91 0.96
CA PHE A 55 -0.83 -5.76 1.15
C PHE A 55 -0.98 -6.71 -0.02
N VAL A 56 -1.17 -7.98 0.29
CA VAL A 56 -1.25 -9.05 -0.69
C VAL A 56 -2.68 -9.56 -0.69
N GLN A 57 -3.30 -9.59 -1.85
CA GLN A 57 -4.54 -10.34 -2.05
C GLN A 57 -4.49 -10.99 -3.42
N LYS A 58 -5.24 -10.47 -4.38
CA LYS A 58 -5.18 -10.86 -5.80
C LYS A 58 -4.12 -10.07 -6.58
N ARG A 59 -3.67 -8.96 -6.00
CA ARG A 59 -2.62 -8.06 -6.48
C ARG A 59 -1.86 -7.56 -5.26
N ASP A 60 -0.63 -7.13 -5.47
CA ASP A 60 0.16 -6.47 -4.45
C ASP A 60 -0.13 -4.97 -4.48
N PHE A 61 -0.47 -4.43 -3.31
CA PHE A 61 -0.65 -3.00 -3.06
C PHE A 61 0.54 -2.50 -2.26
N GLU A 62 1.46 -1.83 -2.94
CA GLU A 62 2.72 -1.37 -2.35
C GLU A 62 2.65 0.10 -1.97
N TYR A 63 3.04 0.40 -0.73
CA TYR A 63 3.23 1.76 -0.22
C TYR A 63 4.72 1.96 -0.01
N ASP A 64 5.25 2.99 -0.65
CA ASP A 64 6.67 3.33 -0.62
C ASP A 64 7.15 3.87 0.74
N GLU A 65 8.43 4.19 0.84
CA GLU A 65 9.05 4.70 2.07
C GLU A 65 8.46 6.05 2.51
N ALA A 66 8.11 6.91 1.56
CA ALA A 66 7.51 8.20 1.84
C ALA A 66 6.16 8.06 2.55
N GLN A 67 5.30 7.14 2.07
CA GLN A 67 4.01 6.83 2.68
C GLN A 67 4.14 6.01 3.96
N THR A 68 5.02 5.01 3.95
CA THR A 68 5.25 4.11 5.08
C THR A 68 5.80 4.84 6.30
N SER A 69 6.74 5.77 6.10
CA SER A 69 7.34 6.55 7.19
C SER A 69 6.31 7.38 7.96
N MET A 70 5.27 7.90 7.30
CA MET A 70 4.17 8.61 7.95
C MET A 70 3.37 7.70 8.89
N LEU A 71 3.14 6.45 8.48
CA LEU A 71 2.36 5.47 9.25
C LEU A 71 3.18 4.93 10.43
N VAL A 72 4.48 4.70 10.24
CA VAL A 72 5.42 4.32 11.31
C VAL A 72 5.53 5.42 12.36
N GLU A 73 5.64 6.69 11.95
CA GLU A 73 5.64 7.84 12.86
C GLU A 73 4.36 7.84 13.72
N LEU A 74 3.19 7.67 13.11
CA LEU A 74 1.92 7.64 13.82
C LEU A 74 1.79 6.45 14.78
N ALA A 75 2.26 5.27 14.39
CA ALA A 75 2.28 4.11 15.29
C ALA A 75 3.17 4.38 16.52
N GLY A 76 4.32 5.04 16.33
CA GLY A 76 5.18 5.49 17.42
C GLY A 76 4.50 6.51 18.34
N VAL A 77 3.80 7.49 17.75
CA VAL A 77 3.02 8.48 18.51
C VAL A 77 1.88 7.81 19.28
N TYR A 78 1.13 6.90 18.66
CA TYR A 78 0.07 6.15 19.32
C TYR A 78 0.60 5.41 20.55
N LYS A 79 1.71 4.68 20.41
CA LYS A 79 2.35 3.96 21.51
C LYS A 79 2.74 4.88 22.67
N LYS A 80 3.25 6.09 22.35
CA LYS A 80 3.56 7.12 23.34
C LYS A 80 2.29 7.63 24.03
N LEU A 81 1.26 7.98 23.28
CA LEU A 81 0.00 8.50 23.81
C LEU A 81 -0.71 7.50 24.73
N VAL A 82 -0.79 6.23 24.33
CA VAL A 82 -1.39 5.17 25.17
C VAL A 82 -0.64 5.00 26.49
N LYS A 83 0.69 5.18 26.49
CA LYS A 83 1.51 5.10 27.70
C LYS A 83 1.37 6.34 28.58
N ASP A 84 1.28 7.53 27.97
CA ASP A 84 1.28 8.82 28.65
C ASP A 84 -0.12 9.26 29.11
N PHE A 85 -1.18 8.56 28.67
CA PHE A 85 -2.57 8.79 29.04
C PHE A 85 -3.16 7.67 29.93
N PRO A 86 -2.58 7.31 31.09
CA PRO A 86 -3.17 6.33 32.01
C PRO A 86 -4.20 6.97 32.97
N TYR A 87 -5.15 6.13 33.44
CA TYR A 87 -6.27 6.51 34.32
C TYR A 87 -5.83 7.03 35.70
N ASN A 88 -4.55 6.85 36.04
CA ASN A 88 -3.95 7.23 37.33
C ASN A 88 -4.01 8.75 37.61
N LEU A 89 -4.52 9.55 36.67
CA LEU A 89 -4.94 10.94 36.89
C LEU A 89 -6.11 11.07 37.89
N VAL A 90 -6.80 9.97 38.22
CA VAL A 90 -7.81 9.93 39.30
C VAL A 90 -7.11 9.56 40.62
N THR A 91 -6.38 10.49 41.23
CA THR A 91 -5.80 10.31 42.57
C THR A 91 -6.67 10.84 43.70
N GLN A 92 -7.83 11.46 43.39
CA GLN A 92 -8.75 11.98 44.40
C GLN A 92 -10.19 11.50 44.14
N PRO A 93 -10.82 10.75 45.07
CA PRO A 93 -12.22 10.33 44.97
C PRO A 93 -13.19 11.48 44.73
N ALA A 94 -12.88 12.68 45.26
CA ALA A 94 -13.67 13.88 45.06
C ALA A 94 -13.74 14.33 43.58
N CYS A 95 -12.69 14.07 42.81
CA CYS A 95 -12.56 14.51 41.42
C CYS A 95 -13.22 13.55 40.41
N GLU A 96 -13.54 12.32 40.83
CA GLU A 96 -13.95 11.24 39.92
C GLU A 96 -15.20 11.60 39.11
N ARG A 97 -16.18 12.26 39.73
CA ARG A 97 -17.43 12.65 39.06
C ARG A 97 -17.24 13.56 37.85
N TRP A 98 -16.18 14.37 37.84
CA TRP A 98 -15.90 15.31 36.75
C TRP A 98 -14.97 14.70 35.72
N VAL A 99 -13.91 14.03 36.15
CA VAL A 99 -12.84 13.55 35.26
C VAL A 99 -13.26 12.29 34.52
N ARG A 100 -13.94 11.35 35.18
CA ARG A 100 -14.22 10.02 34.63
C ARG A 100 -14.99 10.06 33.31
N PRO A 101 -16.09 10.83 33.15
CA PRO A 101 -16.81 10.89 31.87
C PRO A 101 -15.95 11.41 30.72
N LYS A 102 -15.13 12.44 30.98
CA LYS A 102 -14.27 13.09 29.98
C LYS A 102 -13.14 12.18 29.54
N TYR A 103 -12.54 11.51 30.53
CA TYR A 103 -11.47 10.57 30.32
C TYR A 103 -11.93 9.34 29.53
N VAL A 104 -13.10 8.77 29.84
CA VAL A 104 -13.69 7.66 29.05
C VAL A 104 -13.88 8.07 27.60
N LYS A 105 -14.40 9.27 27.33
CA LYS A 105 -14.57 9.78 25.97
C LYS A 105 -13.24 9.89 25.22
N ALA A 106 -12.19 10.42 25.87
CA ALA A 106 -10.85 10.47 25.28
C ALA A 106 -10.28 9.06 25.02
N GLN A 107 -10.45 8.13 25.97
CA GLN A 107 -10.02 6.74 25.80
C GLN A 107 -10.70 6.05 24.62
N THR A 108 -12.01 6.22 24.45
CA THR A 108 -12.74 5.70 23.29
C THR A 108 -12.10 6.18 21.98
N ILE A 109 -11.78 7.48 21.89
CA ILE A 109 -11.13 8.04 20.69
C ILE A 109 -9.75 7.40 20.47
N PHE A 110 -8.93 7.27 21.51
CA PHE A 110 -7.61 6.66 21.39
C PHE A 110 -7.66 5.16 21.05
N TYR A 111 -8.45 4.37 21.75
CA TYR A 111 -8.40 2.91 21.61
C TYR A 111 -9.26 2.38 20.46
N GLU A 112 -10.37 3.03 20.13
CA GLU A 112 -11.31 2.53 19.12
C GLU A 112 -11.13 3.25 17.77
N THR A 113 -10.99 4.58 17.78
CA THR A 113 -10.93 5.36 16.54
C THR A 113 -9.53 5.47 15.97
N PHE A 114 -8.51 5.68 16.81
CA PHE A 114 -7.17 6.05 16.31
C PHE A 114 -6.57 5.04 15.33
N LYS A 115 -6.65 3.74 15.63
CA LYS A 115 -6.03 2.71 14.79
C LYS A 115 -6.72 2.56 13.42
N SER A 116 -8.00 2.90 13.33
CA SER A 116 -8.79 2.76 12.11
C SER A 116 -8.89 4.07 11.31
N ASP A 117 -8.87 5.21 12.00
CA ASP A 117 -8.95 6.56 11.45
C ASP A 117 -8.13 7.57 12.29
N PRO A 118 -6.78 7.64 12.10
CA PRO A 118 -5.93 8.58 12.81
C PRO A 118 -6.33 10.06 12.62
N ILE A 119 -6.75 10.44 11.41
CA ILE A 119 -7.21 11.81 11.09
C ILE A 119 -8.53 12.09 11.82
N GLY A 120 -9.49 11.16 11.77
CA GLY A 120 -10.75 11.25 12.49
C GLY A 120 -10.55 11.35 14.00
N ALA A 121 -9.64 10.55 14.57
CA ALA A 121 -9.31 10.63 15.99
C ALA A 121 -8.74 12.00 16.37
N TYR A 122 -7.84 12.55 15.56
CA TYR A 122 -7.32 13.91 15.77
C TYR A 122 -8.42 14.99 15.74
N VAL A 123 -9.34 14.93 14.77
CA VAL A 123 -10.47 15.86 14.68
C VAL A 123 -11.40 15.73 15.88
N GLU A 124 -11.68 14.50 16.32
CA GLU A 124 -12.50 14.21 17.50
C GLU A 124 -11.86 14.72 18.80
N LEU A 125 -10.55 14.58 18.96
CA LEU A 125 -9.82 15.14 20.11
C LEU A 125 -9.90 16.68 20.12
N LYS A 126 -9.78 17.34 18.96
CA LYS A 126 -9.95 18.79 18.88
C LYS A 126 -11.38 19.23 19.17
N ARG A 127 -12.37 18.42 18.76
CA ARG A 127 -13.78 18.67 19.10
C ARG A 127 -13.98 18.56 20.60
N LEU A 128 -13.47 17.50 21.23
CA LEU A 128 -13.50 17.32 22.69
C LEU A 128 -12.85 18.51 23.41
N SER A 129 -11.65 18.92 23.02
CA SER A 129 -10.95 20.07 23.63
C SER A 129 -11.77 21.37 23.56
N ARG A 130 -12.49 21.61 22.46
CA ARG A 130 -13.37 22.78 22.31
C ARG A 130 -14.61 22.68 23.20
N GLU A 131 -15.23 21.51 23.27
CA GLU A 131 -16.39 21.26 24.15
C GLU A 131 -16.02 21.48 25.61
N GLU A 132 -14.88 20.95 26.05
CA GLU A 132 -14.39 21.13 27.41
C GLU A 132 -14.15 22.60 27.76
N LYS A 133 -13.56 23.37 26.85
CA LYS A 133 -13.32 24.81 27.06
C LYS A 133 -14.60 25.62 27.22
N LEU A 134 -15.69 25.20 26.57
CA LEU A 134 -17.00 25.84 26.73
C LEU A 134 -17.68 25.43 28.05
N GLU A 135 -17.44 24.21 28.52
CA GLU A 135 -17.96 23.74 29.80
C GLU A 135 -17.18 24.29 31.00
N GLU A 136 -15.89 24.61 30.84
CA GLU A 136 -15.04 25.24 31.85
C GLU A 136 -15.72 26.47 32.49
N GLU A 137 -16.31 27.35 31.68
CA GLU A 137 -17.00 28.57 32.15
C GLU A 137 -18.22 28.28 33.04
N ARG A 138 -18.75 27.04 33.01
CA ARG A 138 -19.97 26.63 33.72
C ARG A 138 -19.66 25.79 34.95
N LEU A 139 -18.40 25.43 35.17
CA LEU A 139 -17.99 24.53 36.25
C LEU A 139 -17.64 25.28 37.54
N PRO A 140 -17.92 24.69 38.72
CA PRO A 140 -17.38 25.19 39.99
C PRO A 140 -15.84 25.16 40.00
N VAL A 141 -15.22 26.03 40.80
CA VAL A 141 -13.75 26.14 40.94
C VAL A 141 -13.10 24.78 41.26
N GLU A 142 -13.77 23.97 42.09
CA GLU A 142 -13.31 22.62 42.45
C GLU A 142 -13.28 21.68 41.23
N GLY A 143 -14.29 21.76 40.36
CA GLY A 143 -14.36 20.96 39.13
C GLY A 143 -13.30 21.36 38.11
N VAL A 144 -13.05 22.66 37.97
CA VAL A 144 -11.98 23.20 37.12
C VAL A 144 -10.62 22.70 37.62
N ALA A 145 -10.33 22.79 38.91
CA ALA A 145 -9.08 22.31 39.49
C ALA A 145 -8.87 20.80 39.26
N CYS A 146 -9.93 20.00 39.33
CA CYS A 146 -9.88 18.57 39.04
C CYS A 146 -9.64 18.25 37.56
N LEU A 147 -10.16 19.06 36.63
CA LEU A 147 -10.04 18.81 35.19
C LEU A 147 -8.81 19.43 34.54
N GLN A 148 -8.16 20.41 35.18
CA GLN A 148 -6.96 21.07 34.63
C GLN A 148 -5.89 20.07 34.16
N PRO A 149 -5.48 19.04 34.94
CA PRO A 149 -4.48 18.07 34.47
C PRO A 149 -4.95 17.26 33.26
N PHE A 150 -6.26 17.01 33.14
CA PHE A 150 -6.82 16.32 31.98
C PHE A 150 -6.76 17.21 30.73
N TRP A 151 -7.10 18.50 30.84
CA TRP A 151 -7.02 19.44 29.73
C TRP A 151 -5.59 19.65 29.24
N ASP A 152 -4.62 19.77 30.15
CA ASP A 152 -3.20 19.90 29.80
C ASP A 152 -2.74 18.68 29.00
N ARG A 153 -3.09 17.47 29.45
CA ARG A 153 -2.76 16.22 28.75
C ARG A 153 -3.47 16.07 27.40
N LEU A 154 -4.73 16.50 27.32
CA LEU A 154 -5.46 16.51 26.06
C LEU A 154 -4.82 17.48 25.06
N ALA A 155 -4.41 18.67 25.51
CA ALA A 155 -3.71 19.65 24.69
C ALA A 155 -2.35 19.12 24.22
N ASP A 156 -1.58 18.48 25.12
CA ASP A 156 -0.31 17.83 24.76
C ASP A 156 -0.51 16.73 23.70
N ALA A 157 -1.52 15.87 23.87
CA ALA A 157 -1.83 14.80 22.93
C ALA A 157 -2.19 15.35 21.53
N ILE A 158 -3.03 16.39 21.49
CA ILE A 158 -3.38 17.10 20.26
C ILE A 158 -2.12 17.69 19.62
N SER A 159 -1.27 18.37 20.39
CA SER A 159 -0.04 18.99 19.92
C SER A 159 0.93 17.97 19.30
N VAL A 160 1.12 16.81 19.96
CA VAL A 160 1.96 15.73 19.42
C VAL A 160 1.42 15.21 18.09
N LEU A 161 0.10 15.03 17.97
CA LEU A 161 -0.52 14.60 16.71
C LEU A 161 -0.42 15.67 15.63
N GLU A 162 -0.60 16.94 15.98
CA GLU A 162 -0.49 18.07 15.05
C GLU A 162 0.88 18.22 14.39
N ASN A 163 1.91 17.68 15.04
CA ASN A 163 3.29 17.70 14.56
C ASN A 163 3.64 16.50 13.68
N THR A 164 2.78 15.48 13.58
CA THR A 164 3.00 14.34 12.68
C THR A 164 2.82 14.77 11.23
N ARG A 165 3.59 14.16 10.33
CA ARG A 165 3.57 14.49 8.91
C ARG A 165 2.20 14.27 8.28
N LEU A 166 1.51 13.18 8.63
CA LEU A 166 0.16 12.90 8.12
C LEU A 166 -0.82 14.04 8.46
N ILE A 167 -0.85 14.47 9.72
CA ILE A 167 -1.78 15.51 10.16
C ILE A 167 -1.41 16.87 9.56
N GLN A 168 -0.11 17.17 9.41
CA GLN A 168 0.33 18.39 8.73
C GLN A 168 -0.14 18.45 7.27
N LEU A 169 -0.05 17.35 6.53
CA LEU A 169 -0.55 17.28 5.15
C LEU A 169 -2.08 17.27 5.08
N ALA A 170 -2.76 16.70 6.07
CA ALA A 170 -4.22 16.68 6.13
C ALA A 170 -4.83 18.06 6.47
N LYS A 171 -4.13 18.90 7.26
CA LYS A 171 -4.64 20.18 7.81
C LYS A 171 -5.38 21.07 6.80
N PRO A 172 -4.86 21.32 5.57
CA PRO A 172 -5.54 22.15 4.56
C PRO A 172 -6.89 21.59 4.11
N HIS A 173 -7.11 20.29 4.25
CA HIS A 173 -8.28 19.57 3.75
C HIS A 173 -9.30 19.23 4.85
N LEU A 174 -9.09 19.66 6.10
CA LEU A 174 -9.98 19.33 7.23
C LEU A 174 -11.28 20.15 7.27
N ALA A 175 -11.42 21.17 6.42
CA ALA A 175 -12.61 22.00 6.40
C ALA A 175 -13.85 21.19 5.96
N GLY A 176 -14.82 21.03 6.86
CA GLY A 176 -16.02 20.22 6.61
C GLY A 176 -15.81 18.71 6.73
N PHE A 177 -14.62 18.26 7.15
CA PHE A 177 -14.31 16.85 7.38
C PHE A 177 -15.24 16.24 8.43
N LYS A 178 -15.67 14.99 8.18
CA LYS A 178 -16.47 14.19 9.11
C LYS A 178 -15.71 12.91 9.43
N PRO A 179 -15.67 12.47 10.70
CA PRO A 179 -15.09 11.18 11.07
C PRO A 179 -15.66 10.03 10.21
N GLY A 180 -14.79 9.15 9.73
CA GLY A 180 -15.15 8.08 8.80
C GLY A 180 -15.16 8.49 7.32
N ASP A 181 -15.11 9.78 6.98
CA ASP A 181 -14.78 10.19 5.61
C ASP A 181 -13.30 9.89 5.35
N ARG A 182 -13.03 9.20 4.24
CA ARG A 182 -11.68 8.85 3.85
C ARG A 182 -11.15 9.58 2.62
N SER A 183 -11.87 10.61 2.16
CA SER A 183 -11.47 11.47 1.05
C SER A 183 -10.04 12.01 1.17
N ILE A 184 -9.62 12.39 2.38
CA ILE A 184 -8.25 12.87 2.64
C ILE A 184 -7.21 11.76 2.45
N TYR A 185 -7.49 10.52 2.88
CA TYR A 185 -6.55 9.41 2.71
C TYR A 185 -6.27 9.12 1.23
N ARG A 186 -7.28 9.26 0.35
CA ARG A 186 -7.12 9.09 -1.12
C ARG A 186 -6.21 10.12 -1.77
N ILE A 187 -6.06 11.29 -1.14
CA ILE A 187 -5.15 12.34 -1.60
C ILE A 187 -3.72 12.05 -1.13
N LEU A 188 -3.59 11.52 0.09
CA LEU A 188 -2.29 11.32 0.75
C LEU A 188 -1.64 9.98 0.43
N PHE A 189 -2.43 8.97 0.09
CA PHE A 189 -1.98 7.62 -0.19
C PHE A 189 -2.36 7.20 -1.60
N SER A 190 -1.37 6.69 -2.31
CA SER A 190 -1.48 6.19 -3.67
C SER A 190 -0.61 4.94 -3.78
N PRO A 191 -1.20 3.74 -3.60
CA PRO A 191 -0.44 2.51 -3.70
C PRO A 191 -0.01 2.25 -5.15
N THR A 192 1.17 1.65 -5.32
CA THR A 192 1.53 1.01 -6.57
C THR A 192 0.88 -0.36 -6.61
N ILE A 193 -0.01 -0.57 -7.58
CA ILE A 193 -0.72 -1.84 -7.75
C ILE A 193 0.03 -2.66 -8.81
N ARG A 194 0.51 -3.84 -8.43
CA ARG A 194 1.14 -4.76 -9.39
C ARG A 194 0.54 -6.17 -9.29
N PRO A 195 0.46 -6.90 -10.41
CA PRO A 195 0.50 -8.36 -10.40
C PRO A 195 1.52 -8.91 -9.40
N ASP A 196 1.09 -9.88 -8.59
CA ASP A 196 1.92 -10.61 -7.62
C ASP A 196 3.05 -11.43 -8.29
N PHE A 197 2.99 -11.61 -9.61
CA PHE A 197 4.00 -12.32 -10.39
C PHE A 197 5.08 -11.45 -11.00
N MET A 198 4.98 -10.13 -10.89
CA MET A 198 6.02 -9.24 -11.38
C MET A 198 6.93 -8.80 -10.24
N PHE A 199 8.20 -9.19 -10.34
CA PHE A 199 9.25 -8.70 -9.44
C PHE A 199 9.68 -7.25 -9.76
N THR A 200 9.26 -6.71 -10.90
CA THR A 200 9.64 -5.35 -11.33
C THR A 200 8.55 -4.33 -10.97
N LYS A 201 8.96 -3.19 -10.41
CA LYS A 201 8.07 -2.06 -10.15
C LYS A 201 7.87 -1.27 -11.45
N LEU A 202 6.62 -1.14 -11.88
CA LEU A 202 6.24 -0.27 -13.00
C LEU A 202 5.31 0.82 -12.48
N MET A 203 5.57 2.06 -12.91
CA MET A 203 4.66 3.17 -12.63
C MET A 203 3.41 2.99 -13.51
N ALA A 204 2.31 2.53 -12.94
CA ALA A 204 1.08 2.29 -13.69
C ALA A 204 0.39 3.59 -14.16
N ALA A 205 0.65 4.73 -13.50
CA ALA A 205 0.06 6.01 -13.82
C ALA A 205 0.99 6.85 -14.72
N TYR A 206 0.39 7.56 -15.67
CA TYR A 206 1.09 8.58 -16.45
C TYR A 206 1.49 9.76 -15.55
N PRO A 207 2.65 10.39 -15.80
CA PRO A 207 3.05 11.59 -15.06
C PRO A 207 2.04 12.71 -15.32
N SER A 208 1.42 13.23 -14.27
CA SER A 208 0.37 14.26 -14.36
C SER A 208 0.82 15.56 -15.03
N GLU A 209 2.12 15.84 -15.01
CA GLU A 209 2.74 17.04 -15.58
C GLU A 209 3.52 16.75 -16.88
N GLY A 210 3.54 15.50 -17.35
CA GLY A 210 4.29 15.12 -18.54
C GLY A 210 3.55 15.46 -19.83
N GLU A 211 4.24 16.11 -20.78
CA GLU A 211 3.74 16.31 -22.14
C GLU A 211 4.06 15.07 -22.98
N GLU A 212 3.06 14.43 -23.57
CA GLU A 212 3.25 13.29 -24.48
C GLU A 212 3.87 13.76 -25.79
N ILE A 213 5.04 13.21 -26.14
CA ILE A 213 5.76 13.54 -27.37
C ILE A 213 5.49 12.49 -28.46
N SER A 214 5.41 11.23 -28.05
CA SER A 214 5.27 10.09 -28.95
C SER A 214 4.67 8.91 -28.23
N SER A 215 3.83 8.15 -28.93
CA SER A 215 3.32 6.85 -28.50
C SER A 215 3.44 5.84 -29.65
N TYR A 216 3.88 4.62 -29.35
CA TYR A 216 3.98 3.52 -30.31
C TYR A 216 3.87 2.16 -29.60
N GLN A 217 3.73 1.10 -30.40
CA GLN A 217 3.61 -0.28 -29.90
C GLN A 217 4.90 -1.06 -30.17
N VAL A 218 5.28 -1.90 -29.21
CA VAL A 218 6.37 -2.88 -29.32
C VAL A 218 5.76 -4.25 -29.02
N GLY A 219 5.39 -4.97 -30.08
CA GLY A 219 4.51 -6.14 -29.98
C GLY A 219 3.12 -5.71 -29.46
N ASP A 220 2.67 -6.34 -28.38
CA ASP A 220 1.41 -6.00 -27.68
C ASP A 220 1.60 -4.98 -26.54
N ASN A 221 2.82 -4.46 -26.36
CA ASN A 221 3.15 -3.53 -25.29
C ASN A 221 3.14 -2.09 -25.81
N GLU A 222 2.60 -1.18 -25.00
CA GLU A 222 2.50 0.23 -25.37
C GLU A 222 3.65 1.03 -24.76
N VAL A 223 4.28 1.87 -25.58
CA VAL A 223 5.40 2.71 -25.19
C VAL A 223 5.04 4.16 -25.44
N THR A 224 5.14 4.99 -24.39
CA THR A 224 4.86 6.42 -24.45
C THR A 224 6.07 7.20 -23.96
N ILE A 225 6.47 8.22 -24.72
CA ILE A 225 7.60 9.10 -24.40
C ILE A 225 7.05 10.43 -23.89
N PHE A 226 7.38 10.79 -22.66
CA PHE A 226 6.97 12.04 -22.04
C PHE A 226 8.13 13.03 -21.90
N LYS A 227 7.82 14.32 -22.08
CA LYS A 227 8.67 15.44 -21.66
C LYS A 227 8.22 15.92 -20.29
N LEU A 228 9.11 15.95 -19.32
CA LEU A 228 8.81 16.48 -17.99
C LEU A 228 9.24 17.96 -17.91
N PRO A 229 8.45 18.85 -17.29
CA PRO A 229 8.75 20.28 -17.25
C PRO A 229 10.08 20.61 -16.55
N GLU A 230 10.44 19.82 -15.53
CA GLU A 230 11.62 20.04 -14.69
C GLU A 230 12.82 19.15 -15.05
N SER A 231 12.73 18.34 -16.11
CA SER A 231 13.81 17.45 -16.54
C SER A 231 14.23 17.71 -17.98
N VAL A 232 15.54 17.66 -18.22
CA VAL A 232 16.11 17.62 -19.57
C VAL A 232 15.99 16.22 -20.21
N GLN A 233 15.71 15.20 -19.40
CA GLN A 233 15.53 13.82 -19.85
C GLN A 233 14.07 13.55 -20.19
N TYR A 234 13.86 12.76 -21.25
CA TYR A 234 12.56 12.21 -21.57
C TYR A 234 12.29 10.99 -20.70
N LEU A 235 11.02 10.81 -20.33
CA LEU A 235 10.58 9.60 -19.64
C LEU A 235 10.08 8.60 -20.67
N TYR A 236 10.74 7.45 -20.73
CA TYR A 236 10.30 6.29 -21.49
C TYR A 236 9.36 5.45 -20.62
N HIS A 237 8.07 5.45 -20.93
CA HIS A 237 7.05 4.78 -20.14
C HIS A 237 6.49 3.58 -20.90
N VAL A 238 6.55 2.39 -20.29
CA VAL A 238 6.03 1.14 -20.89
C VAL A 238 4.82 0.67 -20.11
N VAL A 239 3.76 0.34 -20.85
CA VAL A 239 2.57 -0.36 -20.35
C VAL A 239 2.52 -1.74 -21.01
N PRO A 240 3.01 -2.78 -20.33
CA PRO A 240 2.97 -4.14 -20.83
C PRO A 240 1.53 -4.69 -20.94
N ALA A 241 1.33 -5.66 -21.83
CA ALA A 241 0.03 -6.28 -22.06
C ALA A 241 -0.57 -6.93 -20.79
N GLU A 242 0.27 -7.44 -19.88
CA GLU A 242 -0.14 -8.05 -18.62
C GLU A 242 -0.90 -7.10 -17.67
N PHE A 243 -0.70 -5.77 -17.79
CA PHE A 243 -1.47 -4.78 -17.03
C PHE A 243 -2.89 -4.57 -17.58
N LYS A 244 -3.11 -4.94 -18.84
CA LYS A 244 -4.39 -4.83 -19.54
C LYS A 244 -5.26 -6.09 -19.38
N LEU A 245 -4.74 -7.13 -18.71
CA LEU A 245 -5.47 -8.38 -18.50
C LEU A 245 -6.68 -8.20 -17.58
N ASP A 246 -7.78 -8.84 -17.98
CA ASP A 246 -8.94 -9.00 -17.12
C ASP A 246 -8.65 -9.97 -15.96
N TYR A 247 -9.57 -10.00 -15.01
CA TYR A 247 -9.44 -10.79 -13.79
C TYR A 247 -9.33 -12.30 -14.05
N GLU A 248 -10.12 -12.83 -14.98
CA GLU A 248 -10.16 -14.26 -15.29
C GLU A 248 -8.83 -14.74 -15.88
N LYS A 249 -8.26 -13.96 -16.80
CA LYS A 249 -6.97 -14.25 -17.42
C LYS A 249 -5.81 -14.14 -16.46
N TYR A 250 -5.84 -13.14 -15.58
CA TYR A 250 -4.85 -12.98 -14.52
C TYR A 250 -4.79 -14.21 -13.60
N GLU A 251 -5.96 -14.66 -13.13
CA GLU A 251 -6.11 -15.82 -12.24
C GLU A 251 -5.68 -17.15 -12.88
N LEU A 252 -5.72 -17.23 -14.22
CA LEU A 252 -5.20 -18.37 -14.95
C LEU A 252 -3.69 -18.33 -15.04
N LEU A 253 -3.11 -17.16 -15.32
CA LEU A 253 -1.66 -16.95 -15.37
C LEU A 253 -0.98 -17.23 -14.04
N ASP A 254 -1.50 -16.68 -12.93
CA ASP A 254 -0.90 -16.89 -11.61
C ASP A 254 -0.94 -18.38 -11.22
N ALA A 255 -2.09 -19.04 -11.42
CA ALA A 255 -2.21 -20.48 -11.19
C ALA A 255 -1.23 -21.29 -12.05
N ALA A 256 -1.10 -20.95 -13.34
CA ALA A 256 -0.18 -21.62 -14.25
C ALA A 256 1.28 -21.41 -13.83
N ARG A 257 1.64 -20.19 -13.40
CA ARG A 257 2.98 -19.87 -12.89
C ARG A 257 3.30 -20.68 -11.66
N ASN A 258 2.39 -20.78 -10.69
CA ASN A 258 2.62 -21.54 -9.47
C ASN A 258 2.92 -23.03 -9.78
N VAL A 259 2.16 -23.62 -10.71
CA VAL A 259 2.40 -25.00 -11.16
C VAL A 259 3.75 -25.15 -11.89
N LEU A 260 4.12 -24.19 -12.73
CA LEU A 260 5.42 -24.20 -13.43
C LEU A 260 6.60 -23.93 -12.50
N ALA A 261 6.46 -23.07 -11.50
CA ALA A 261 7.51 -22.76 -10.54
C ALA A 261 7.87 -23.95 -9.65
N GLU A 262 6.91 -24.85 -9.39
CA GLU A 262 7.18 -26.14 -8.72
C GLU A 262 8.00 -27.10 -9.60
N HIS A 263 8.01 -26.91 -10.91
CA HIS A 263 8.76 -27.73 -11.86
C HIS A 263 10.13 -27.11 -12.17
N GLN A 264 11.18 -27.58 -11.51
CA GLN A 264 12.55 -27.14 -11.79
C GLN A 264 13.15 -27.88 -13.01
N PRO A 265 13.43 -27.20 -14.13
CA PRO A 265 14.05 -27.83 -15.30
C PRO A 265 15.48 -28.31 -15.02
N LYS A 266 15.91 -29.36 -15.73
CA LYS A 266 17.25 -29.93 -15.57
C LYS A 266 18.27 -29.08 -16.35
N ARG A 267 19.52 -28.99 -15.87
CA ARG A 267 20.61 -28.22 -16.52
C ARG A 267 20.79 -28.54 -18.02
N SER A 268 20.46 -29.75 -18.47
CA SER A 268 20.53 -30.15 -19.88
C SER A 268 19.53 -29.44 -20.78
N GLU A 269 18.43 -28.91 -20.23
CA GLU A 269 17.39 -28.19 -20.97
C GLU A 269 17.78 -26.73 -21.25
N PHE A 270 18.87 -26.24 -20.64
CA PHE A 270 19.41 -24.88 -20.83
C PHE A 270 20.43 -24.75 -21.97
N VAL A 271 20.71 -25.83 -22.70
CA VAL A 271 21.75 -25.82 -23.76
C VAL A 271 21.26 -25.14 -25.04
N ASP A 272 19.94 -25.10 -25.27
CA ASP A 272 19.32 -24.52 -26.47
C ASP A 272 18.15 -23.59 -26.05
N PRO A 273 18.37 -22.26 -25.96
CA PRO A 273 17.35 -21.31 -25.51
C PRO A 273 16.11 -21.23 -26.42
N GLU A 274 16.27 -21.37 -27.73
CA GLU A 274 15.13 -21.33 -28.67
C GLU A 274 14.23 -22.54 -28.48
N ARG A 275 14.84 -23.73 -28.41
CA ARG A 275 14.11 -24.96 -28.14
C ARG A 275 13.47 -24.95 -26.76
N MET A 276 14.17 -24.46 -25.74
CA MET A 276 13.61 -24.30 -24.40
C MET A 276 12.36 -23.43 -24.42
N ARG A 277 12.44 -22.24 -25.05
CA ARG A 277 11.29 -21.34 -25.17
C ARG A 277 10.11 -22.03 -25.85
N ALA A 278 10.33 -22.71 -26.98
CA ALA A 278 9.27 -23.43 -27.68
C ALA A 278 8.63 -24.54 -26.80
N VAL A 279 9.42 -25.28 -26.03
CA VAL A 279 8.93 -26.32 -25.12
C VAL A 279 8.09 -25.70 -24.00
N PHE A 280 8.58 -24.65 -23.34
CA PHE A 280 7.85 -23.99 -22.26
C PHE A 280 6.58 -23.29 -22.75
N THR A 281 6.59 -22.72 -23.96
CA THR A 281 5.38 -22.19 -24.60
C THR A 281 4.35 -23.29 -24.84
N ALA A 282 4.78 -24.47 -25.30
CA ALA A 282 3.86 -25.60 -25.52
C ALA A 282 3.29 -26.13 -24.19
N ILE A 283 4.13 -26.28 -23.17
CA ILE A 283 3.69 -26.68 -21.81
C ILE A 283 2.72 -25.64 -21.24
N GLY A 284 3.07 -24.35 -21.33
CA GLY A 284 2.25 -23.25 -20.85
C GLY A 284 0.89 -23.19 -21.52
N ASN A 285 0.82 -23.39 -22.85
CA ASN A 285 -0.44 -23.46 -23.58
C ASN A 285 -1.34 -24.61 -23.08
N ASN A 286 -0.80 -25.82 -22.94
CA ASN A 286 -1.56 -26.98 -22.47
C ASN A 286 -2.05 -26.77 -21.01
N LEU A 287 -1.20 -26.21 -20.16
CA LEU A 287 -1.52 -25.91 -18.76
C LEU A 287 -2.63 -24.86 -18.65
N LEU A 288 -2.54 -23.78 -19.43
CA LEU A 288 -3.56 -22.73 -19.46
C LEU A 288 -4.90 -23.27 -19.98
N GLU A 289 -4.89 -24.16 -20.97
CA GLU A 289 -6.09 -24.84 -21.46
C GLU A 289 -6.74 -25.71 -20.37
N GLU A 290 -5.96 -26.56 -19.68
CA GLU A 290 -6.47 -27.39 -18.59
C GLU A 290 -7.04 -26.56 -17.44
N LEU A 291 -6.35 -25.48 -17.05
CA LEU A 291 -6.81 -24.59 -15.98
C LEU A 291 -8.08 -23.81 -16.39
N ALA A 292 -8.16 -23.38 -17.65
CA ALA A 292 -9.34 -22.69 -18.18
C ALA A 292 -10.57 -23.63 -18.20
N GLU A 293 -10.39 -24.89 -18.62
CA GLU A 293 -11.45 -25.90 -18.57
C GLU A 293 -11.95 -26.14 -17.14
N ARG A 294 -11.03 -26.31 -16.18
CA ARG A 294 -11.38 -26.52 -14.76
C ARG A 294 -12.13 -25.33 -14.16
N LYS A 295 -11.78 -24.10 -14.56
CA LYS A 295 -12.42 -22.86 -14.09
C LYS A 295 -13.64 -22.45 -14.93
N ASN A 296 -14.02 -23.22 -15.97
CA ASN A 296 -15.07 -22.89 -16.94
C ASN A 296 -14.89 -21.52 -17.63
N ILE A 297 -13.63 -21.13 -17.90
CA ILE A 297 -13.28 -19.88 -18.59
C ILE A 297 -13.12 -20.19 -20.09
N HIS A 298 -13.75 -19.39 -20.95
CA HIS A 298 -13.64 -19.56 -22.39
C HIS A 298 -12.53 -18.68 -22.95
N LEU A 299 -11.38 -19.28 -23.30
CA LEU A 299 -10.27 -18.58 -23.94
C LEU A 299 -10.28 -18.79 -25.44
N ARG A 300 -10.10 -17.71 -26.21
CA ARG A 300 -9.75 -17.83 -27.64
C ARG A 300 -8.32 -18.32 -27.78
N VAL A 301 -8.01 -18.95 -28.92
CA VAL A 301 -6.65 -19.44 -29.23
C VAL A 301 -5.61 -18.31 -29.10
N SER A 302 -5.90 -17.13 -29.65
CA SER A 302 -5.00 -15.97 -29.57
C SER A 302 -4.80 -15.44 -28.15
N GLU A 303 -5.84 -15.52 -27.30
CA GLU A 303 -5.73 -15.10 -25.90
C GLU A 303 -4.86 -16.10 -25.13
N ARG A 304 -5.04 -17.40 -25.38
CA ARG A 304 -4.21 -18.44 -24.77
C ARG A 304 -2.74 -18.31 -25.19
N GLU A 305 -2.47 -18.05 -26.47
CA GLU A 305 -1.11 -17.81 -26.97
C GLU A 305 -0.46 -16.61 -26.30
N ALA A 306 -1.17 -15.48 -26.18
CA ALA A 306 -0.67 -14.30 -25.48
C ALA A 306 -0.39 -14.56 -23.99
N LEU A 307 -1.27 -15.31 -23.30
CA LEU A 307 -1.04 -15.71 -21.91
C LEU A 307 0.16 -16.65 -21.79
N ALA A 308 0.34 -17.59 -22.71
CA ALA A 308 1.49 -18.49 -22.71
C ALA A 308 2.80 -17.71 -22.92
N GLU A 309 2.82 -16.70 -23.79
CA GLU A 309 3.98 -15.82 -23.96
C GLU A 309 4.31 -15.02 -22.70
N ILE A 310 3.30 -14.44 -22.03
CA ILE A 310 3.49 -13.75 -20.75
C ILE A 310 4.07 -14.72 -19.71
N LEU A 311 3.50 -15.93 -19.59
CA LEU A 311 3.96 -16.94 -18.65
C LEU A 311 5.43 -17.31 -18.86
N VAL A 312 5.82 -17.53 -20.12
CA VAL A 312 7.20 -17.87 -20.50
C VAL A 312 8.16 -16.70 -20.22
N ARG A 313 7.75 -15.47 -20.53
CA ARG A 313 8.52 -14.24 -20.26
C ARG A 313 8.89 -14.09 -18.79
N TYR A 314 7.98 -14.45 -17.88
CA TYR A 314 8.18 -14.34 -16.42
C TYR A 314 8.71 -15.60 -15.72
N THR A 315 8.87 -16.71 -16.44
CA THR A 315 9.38 -17.97 -15.85
C THR A 315 10.78 -18.31 -16.33
N VAL A 316 10.99 -18.35 -17.65
CA VAL A 316 12.28 -18.70 -18.28
C VAL A 316 12.89 -17.52 -19.04
N GLY A 317 12.13 -16.45 -19.22
CA GLY A 317 12.54 -15.22 -19.87
C GLY A 317 13.23 -14.20 -18.96
N PHE A 318 13.47 -13.00 -19.50
CA PHE A 318 14.02 -11.85 -18.78
C PHE A 318 12.95 -10.91 -18.22
N GLY A 319 11.69 -11.37 -18.12
CA GLY A 319 10.58 -10.55 -17.66
C GLY A 319 10.38 -9.31 -18.54
N LEU A 320 10.21 -8.15 -17.91
CA LEU A 320 10.02 -6.88 -18.61
C LEU A 320 11.23 -6.42 -19.43
N LEU A 321 12.44 -6.89 -19.13
CA LEU A 321 13.60 -6.54 -19.94
C LEU A 321 13.44 -7.03 -21.38
N GLU A 322 12.69 -8.11 -21.62
CA GLU A 322 12.39 -8.55 -22.99
C GLU A 322 11.58 -7.52 -23.77
N VAL A 323 10.70 -6.77 -23.09
CA VAL A 323 9.90 -5.72 -23.74
C VAL A 323 10.80 -4.57 -24.19
N LEU A 324 11.79 -4.22 -23.35
CA LEU A 324 12.78 -3.19 -23.69
C LEU A 324 13.73 -3.66 -24.79
N LEU A 325 14.20 -4.90 -24.72
CA LEU A 325 15.11 -5.50 -25.70
C LEU A 325 14.44 -5.77 -27.06
N ALA A 326 13.12 -5.91 -27.09
CA ALA A 326 12.35 -6.08 -28.32
C ALA A 326 12.10 -4.76 -29.07
N ASP A 327 12.40 -3.60 -28.46
CA ASP A 327 12.26 -2.32 -29.13
C ASP A 327 13.53 -1.97 -29.92
N ASP A 328 13.41 -2.00 -31.25
CA ASP A 328 14.49 -1.62 -32.17
C ASP A 328 15.01 -0.17 -31.98
N LYS A 329 14.24 0.70 -31.28
CA LYS A 329 14.66 2.06 -30.96
C LYS A 329 15.54 2.16 -29.71
N VAL A 330 15.57 1.12 -28.89
CA VAL A 330 16.39 1.06 -27.67
C VAL A 330 17.76 0.49 -28.03
N GLN A 331 18.82 1.24 -27.72
CA GLN A 331 20.20 0.83 -28.02
C GLN A 331 20.92 0.32 -26.79
N ASP A 332 20.77 1.03 -25.67
CA ASP A 332 21.42 0.73 -24.40
C ASP A 332 20.35 0.67 -23.30
N ILE A 333 20.53 -0.24 -22.35
CA ILE A 333 19.69 -0.36 -21.15
C ILE A 333 20.61 -0.40 -19.93
N THR A 334 20.45 0.58 -19.05
CA THR A 334 21.24 0.74 -17.83
C THR A 334 20.34 0.60 -16.62
N VAL A 335 20.60 -0.45 -15.83
CA VAL A 335 19.90 -0.68 -14.56
C VAL A 335 20.81 -0.28 -13.41
N ASN A 336 20.52 0.86 -12.79
CA ASN A 336 21.33 1.43 -11.71
C ASN A 336 20.87 0.93 -10.33
N SER A 337 21.83 0.74 -9.42
CA SER A 337 21.55 0.50 -8.00
C SER A 337 21.26 1.81 -7.25
N PRO A 338 20.35 1.84 -6.28
CA PRO A 338 19.52 0.73 -5.80
C PRO A 338 18.28 0.49 -6.68
N MET A 339 18.03 -0.80 -6.98
CA MET A 339 16.95 -1.25 -7.87
C MET A 339 15.57 -0.85 -7.33
N GLY A 340 14.71 -0.33 -8.19
CA GLY A 340 13.33 0.06 -7.83
C GLY A 340 13.19 1.43 -7.15
N ARG A 341 14.30 2.17 -6.92
CA ARG A 341 14.27 3.58 -6.50
C ARG A 341 14.63 4.56 -7.61
N ILE A 342 15.29 4.08 -8.66
CA ILE A 342 15.75 4.88 -9.80
C ILE A 342 15.15 4.27 -11.08
N PRO A 343 14.68 5.08 -12.04
CA PRO A 343 14.27 4.60 -13.36
C PRO A 343 15.40 3.82 -14.06
N ILE A 344 15.01 2.92 -14.96
CA ILE A 344 15.92 2.31 -15.94
C ILE A 344 16.23 3.38 -17.00
N PHE A 345 17.50 3.50 -17.39
CA PHE A 345 17.98 4.50 -18.34
C PHE A 345 18.41 3.90 -19.67
#